data_AF-A0AAV6RJC9-F1
#
_entry.id   AF-A0AAV6RJC9-F1
#
_cell.length_a   1.000
_cell.length_b   1.000
_cell.length_c   1.000
_cell.angle_alpha   90.00
_cell.angle_beta   90.00
_cell.angle_gamma   90.00
#
_symmetry.space_group_name_H-M   'P 1'
#
loop_
_entity.id
_entity.type
_entity.pdbx_description
1 polymer ?
#
loop_
_entity_poly.entity_id
_entity_poly.type
_entity_poly.pdbx_seq_one_letter_code
_entity_poly.pdbx_strand_id
1 'polypeptide(L)'
;MNYESSDLGRILVWALREYDEVDPFITSVGPEKEVSFTEAVKMITKALDFKGEIVYDTTMSDGQMRKTASNDKLRRYLPDFTFTPLDEAIKMTCDWFVANYDIARKLCDEALS
;
A
#
# COMPACT_ATOMS: atom_id res chain seq x y z
N MET A 1 -6.64 7.90 -12.95
CA MET A 1 -5.65 6.84 -12.69
C MET A 1 -5.80 6.50 -11.20
N ASN A 2 -6.25 5.29 -10.87
CA ASN A 2 -6.67 4.88 -9.52
C ASN A 2 -5.54 4.14 -8.81
N TYR A 3 -4.73 4.82 -8.02
CA TYR A 3 -3.73 4.19 -7.15
C TYR A 3 -4.34 3.89 -5.78
N GLU A 4 -3.70 3.03 -4.96
CA GLU A 4 -4.13 2.87 -3.56
C GLU A 4 -4.09 4.22 -2.81
N SER A 5 -3.10 5.07 -3.07
CA SER A 5 -3.04 6.44 -2.52
C SER A 5 -4.23 7.31 -2.96
N SER A 6 -4.90 6.97 -4.06
CA SER A 6 -6.13 7.62 -4.50
C SER A 6 -7.32 7.22 -3.63
N ASP A 7 -7.34 6.01 -3.07
CA ASP A 7 -8.36 5.57 -2.11
C ASP A 7 -8.28 6.40 -0.83
N LEU A 8 -7.07 6.56 -0.30
CA LEU A 8 -6.82 7.46 0.83
C LEU A 8 -7.25 8.88 0.49
N GLY A 9 -6.90 9.39 -0.70
CA GLY A 9 -7.34 10.71 -1.16
C GLY A 9 -8.87 10.88 -1.17
N ARG A 10 -9.61 9.87 -1.65
CA ARG A 10 -11.09 9.87 -1.62
C ARG A 10 -11.64 9.92 -0.19
N ILE A 11 -11.05 9.14 0.71
CA ILE A 11 -11.45 9.11 2.13
C ILE A 11 -11.12 10.43 2.83
N LEU A 12 -9.97 11.03 2.56
CA LEU A 12 -9.57 12.33 3.14
C LEU A 12 -10.50 13.46 2.69
N VAL A 13 -10.89 13.49 1.41
CA VAL A 13 -11.85 14.49 0.91
C VAL A 13 -13.22 14.30 1.55
N TRP A 14 -13.67 13.06 1.74
CA TRP A 14 -14.89 12.78 2.48
C TRP A 14 -14.78 13.25 3.94
N ALA A 15 -13.69 12.91 4.62
CA ALA A 15 -13.50 13.27 6.03
C ALA A 15 -13.48 14.78 6.24
N LEU A 16 -12.84 15.53 5.33
CA LEU A 16 -12.82 17.00 5.38
C LEU A 16 -14.22 17.62 5.31
N ARG A 17 -15.17 16.95 4.65
CA ARG A 17 -16.51 17.49 4.37
C ARG A 17 -17.58 17.00 5.33
N GLU A 18 -17.47 15.75 5.77
CA GLU A 18 -18.58 15.03 6.41
C GLU A 18 -18.22 14.45 7.79
N TYR A 19 -16.95 14.49 8.21
CA TYR A 19 -16.52 13.88 9.48
C TYR A 19 -16.38 14.93 10.58
N ASP A 20 -17.39 14.98 11.46
CA ASP A 20 -17.52 16.00 12.50
C ASP A 20 -17.04 15.54 13.90
N GLU A 21 -16.52 14.32 14.05
CA GLU A 21 -16.01 13.85 15.34
C GLU A 21 -14.59 14.34 15.62
N VAL A 22 -14.31 14.67 16.88
CA VAL A 22 -12.96 15.05 17.34
C VAL A 22 -11.99 13.87 17.38
N ASP A 23 -12.52 12.66 17.58
CA ASP A 23 -11.72 11.45 17.69
C ASP A 23 -11.18 11.04 16.33
N PRO A 24 -9.91 10.60 16.22
CA PRO A 24 -9.38 10.10 14.96
C PRO A 24 -10.08 8.79 14.54
N PHE A 25 -9.94 8.44 13.26
CA PHE A 25 -10.36 7.15 12.72
C PHE A 25 -9.22 6.55 11.89
N ILE A 26 -9.24 5.23 11.74
CA ILE A 26 -8.21 4.48 11.02
C ILE A 26 -8.66 4.29 9.57
N THR A 27 -7.78 4.65 8.63
CA THR A 27 -7.96 4.41 7.20
C THR A 27 -7.17 3.17 6.79
N SER A 28 -7.77 1.99 6.94
CA SER A 28 -7.16 0.73 6.50
C SER A 28 -8.18 -0.19 5.85
N VAL A 29 -7.67 -1.12 5.04
CA VAL A 29 -8.40 -2.33 4.70
C VAL A 29 -8.69 -3.15 5.97
N GLY A 30 -9.65 -4.05 5.92
CA GLY A 30 -9.96 -4.91 7.05
C GLY A 30 -8.85 -5.96 7.29
N PRO A 31 -8.77 -6.54 8.51
CA PRO A 31 -7.77 -7.56 8.84
C PRO A 31 -7.77 -8.76 7.89
N GLU A 32 -8.91 -9.07 7.26
CA GLU A 32 -9.08 -10.13 6.27
C GLU A 32 -8.36 -9.87 4.94
N LYS A 33 -7.85 -8.65 4.74
CA LYS A 33 -7.08 -8.23 3.56
C LYS A 33 -5.59 -8.02 3.88
N GLU A 34 -5.14 -8.34 5.08
CA GLU A 34 -3.71 -8.34 5.41
C GLU A 34 -2.97 -9.35 4.51
N VAL A 35 -1.82 -8.94 3.96
CA VAL A 35 -0.94 -9.80 3.16
C VAL A 35 0.40 -9.95 3.86
N SER A 36 1.01 -11.12 3.70
CA SER A 36 2.37 -11.37 4.16
C SER A 36 3.40 -10.64 3.30
N PHE A 37 4.61 -10.46 3.84
CA PHE A 37 5.75 -9.93 3.08
C PHE A 37 6.00 -10.73 1.79
N THR A 38 5.99 -12.05 1.88
CA THR A 38 6.19 -12.95 0.74
C THR A 38 5.12 -12.76 -0.35
N GLU A 39 3.87 -12.52 0.03
CA GLU A 39 2.80 -12.23 -0.93
C GLU A 39 3.01 -10.89 -1.62
N ALA A 40 3.40 -9.84 -0.87
CA ALA A 40 3.72 -8.54 -1.44
C ALA A 40 4.87 -8.63 -2.45
N VAL A 41 5.95 -9.35 -2.10
CA VAL A 41 7.08 -9.60 -3.02
C VAL A 41 6.63 -10.30 -4.30
N LYS A 42 5.78 -11.34 -4.19
CA LYS A 42 5.24 -12.05 -5.35
C LYS A 42 4.37 -11.16 -6.24
N MET A 43 3.57 -10.26 -5.66
CA MET A 43 2.76 -9.32 -6.42
C MET A 43 3.65 -8.34 -7.20
N ILE A 44 4.70 -7.82 -6.58
CA ILE A 44 5.66 -6.91 -7.22
C ILE A 44 6.43 -7.62 -8.34
N THR A 45 6.96 -8.82 -8.11
CA THR A 45 7.75 -9.55 -9.12
C THR A 45 6.89 -9.94 -10.32
N LYS A 46 5.63 -10.32 -10.07
CA LYS A 46 4.65 -10.53 -11.14
C LYS A 46 4.37 -9.24 -11.92
N ALA A 47 4.18 -8.11 -11.23
CA ALA A 47 3.88 -6.83 -11.87
C ALA A 47 5.02 -6.31 -12.76
N LEU A 48 6.27 -6.55 -12.36
CA LEU A 48 7.48 -6.16 -13.09
C LEU A 48 7.98 -7.20 -14.10
N ASP A 49 7.25 -8.31 -14.26
CA ASP A 49 7.67 -9.47 -15.05
C ASP A 49 9.09 -10.01 -14.73
N PHE A 50 9.49 -9.93 -13.46
CA PHE A 50 10.81 -10.34 -13.00
C PHE A 50 10.98 -11.86 -13.08
N LYS A 51 12.04 -12.32 -13.75
CA LYS A 51 12.35 -13.75 -13.95
C LYS A 51 13.55 -14.26 -13.16
N GLY A 52 14.19 -13.40 -12.37
CA GLY A 52 15.34 -13.79 -11.56
C GLY A 52 14.94 -14.57 -10.30
N GLU A 53 15.95 -14.98 -9.54
CA GLU A 53 15.76 -15.62 -8.24
C GLU A 53 15.41 -14.59 -7.15
N ILE A 54 14.52 -14.98 -6.24
CA ILE A 54 14.17 -14.19 -5.05
C ILE A 54 14.91 -14.81 -3.87
N VAL A 55 15.91 -14.09 -3.34
CA VAL A 55 16.65 -14.50 -2.14
C VAL A 55 16.21 -13.63 -0.97
N TYR A 56 15.81 -14.27 0.12
CA TYR A 56 15.43 -13.60 1.38
C TYR A 56 16.64 -13.57 2.30
N ASP A 57 17.13 -12.37 2.62
CA ASP A 57 18.22 -12.20 3.60
C ASP A 57 17.66 -12.29 5.03
N THR A 58 17.94 -13.40 5.71
CA THR A 58 17.49 -13.66 7.08
C THR A 58 18.46 -13.12 8.15
N THR A 59 19.50 -12.39 7.75
CA THR A 59 20.44 -11.76 8.70
C THR A 59 19.90 -10.46 9.29
N MET A 60 18.92 -9.85 8.62
CA MET A 60 18.20 -8.67 9.08
C MET A 60 17.04 -9.07 9.99
N SER A 61 16.72 -8.25 10.99
CA SER A 61 15.60 -8.53 11.88
C SER A 61 14.26 -8.41 11.15
N ASP A 62 13.41 -9.42 11.31
CA ASP A 62 11.99 -9.33 11.01
C ASP A 62 11.44 -8.20 11.88
N GLY A 63 11.07 -7.08 11.28
CA GLY A 63 10.47 -5.96 12.02
C GLY A 63 9.16 -6.36 12.73
N GLN A 64 8.35 -5.38 13.12
CA GLN A 64 7.07 -5.68 13.76
C GLN A 64 6.17 -6.55 12.84
N MET A 65 5.86 -7.78 13.28
CA MET A 65 5.16 -8.79 12.46
C MET A 65 3.73 -8.38 12.07
N ARG A 66 2.99 -7.66 12.92
CA ARG A 66 1.62 -7.19 12.64
C ARG A 66 1.36 -5.81 13.25
N LYS A 67 0.68 -4.97 12.47
CA LYS A 67 0.09 -3.70 12.91
C LYS A 67 -1.40 -3.68 12.61
N THR A 68 -2.09 -4.75 13.02
CA THR A 68 -3.53 -4.90 12.78
C THR A 68 -4.27 -3.75 13.42
N ALA A 69 -4.99 -3.01 12.57
CA ALA A 69 -5.75 -1.84 12.94
C ALA A 69 -7.22 -2.11 12.59
N SER A 70 -8.15 -1.80 13.49
CA SER A 70 -9.57 -1.94 13.21
C SER A 70 -10.04 -0.77 12.33
N ASN A 71 -10.71 -1.08 11.22
CA ASN A 71 -11.39 -0.12 10.38
C ASN A 71 -12.89 -0.02 10.68
N ASP A 72 -13.35 -0.55 11.82
CA ASP A 72 -14.78 -0.58 12.19
C ASP A 72 -15.39 0.83 12.16
N LYS A 73 -14.64 1.83 12.64
CA LYS A 73 -15.09 3.22 12.63
C LYS A 73 -15.30 3.72 11.19
N LEU A 74 -14.33 3.51 10.31
CA LEU A 74 -14.46 3.85 8.89
C LEU A 74 -15.67 3.14 8.24
N ARG A 75 -15.86 1.85 8.54
CA ARG A 75 -16.96 1.04 7.98
C ARG A 75 -18.35 1.45 8.48
N ARG A 76 -18.47 2.05 9.66
CA ARG A 76 -19.74 2.65 10.13
C ARG A 76 -20.18 3.83 9.27
N TYR A 77 -19.23 4.65 8.83
CA TYR A 77 -19.52 5.82 7.99
C TYR A 77 -19.59 5.48 6.50
N LEU A 78 -18.70 4.60 6.04
CA LEU A 78 -18.52 4.25 4.63
C LEU A 78 -18.62 2.73 4.44
N PRO A 79 -19.80 2.12 4.68
CA PRO A 79 -19.95 0.66 4.58
C PRO A 79 -19.67 0.15 3.17
N ASP A 80 -20.11 0.89 2.15
CA ASP A 80 -20.04 0.51 0.74
C ASP A 80 -18.74 0.97 0.04
N PHE A 81 -17.81 1.58 0.78
CA PHE A 81 -16.54 2.02 0.18
C PHE A 81 -15.73 0.81 -0.29
N THR A 82 -15.44 0.81 -1.58
CA THR A 82 -14.64 -0.22 -2.24
C THR A 82 -13.22 0.30 -2.45
N PHE A 83 -12.28 -0.35 -1.77
CA PHE A 83 -10.85 -0.16 -2.01
C PHE A 83 -10.45 -0.78 -3.35
N THR A 84 -9.46 -0.18 -3.98
CA THR A 84 -8.77 -0.72 -5.14
C THR A 84 -8.13 -2.06 -4.76
N PRO A 85 -8.34 -3.14 -5.53
CA PRO A 85 -7.67 -4.42 -5.29
C PRO A 85 -6.14 -4.24 -5.21
N LEU A 86 -5.50 -4.88 -4.22
CA LEU A 86 -4.09 -4.66 -3.94
C LEU A 86 -3.18 -5.03 -5.12
N ASP A 87 -3.50 -6.09 -5.84
CA ASP A 87 -2.76 -6.55 -7.01
C ASP A 87 -2.85 -5.54 -8.18
N GLU A 88 -4.02 -4.95 -8.39
CA GLU A 88 -4.23 -3.86 -9.36
C GLU A 88 -3.42 -2.62 -8.95
N ALA A 89 -3.52 -2.22 -7.68
CA ALA A 89 -2.78 -1.06 -7.16
C ALA A 89 -1.26 -1.22 -7.26
N ILE A 90 -0.72 -2.41 -6.94
CA ILE A 90 0.70 -2.73 -7.10
C ILE A 90 1.08 -2.64 -8.57
N LYS A 91 0.31 -3.26 -9.47
CA LYS A 91 0.60 -3.20 -10.90
C LYS A 91 0.65 -1.75 -11.41
N MET A 92 -0.34 -0.93 -11.07
CA MET A 92 -0.37 0.47 -11.50
C MET A 92 0.79 1.28 -10.94
N THR A 93 1.20 1.00 -9.70
CA THR A 93 2.36 1.65 -9.07
C THR A 93 3.67 1.25 -9.76
N CYS A 94 3.85 -0.04 -10.07
CA CYS A 94 4.98 -0.54 -10.84
C CYS A 94 5.03 0.07 -12.25
N ASP A 95 3.90 0.09 -12.96
CA ASP A 95 3.78 0.68 -14.29
C ASP A 95 4.15 2.17 -14.26
N TRP A 96 3.67 2.92 -13.26
CA TRP A 96 4.04 4.32 -13.06
C TRP A 96 5.53 4.49 -12.77
N PHE A 97 6.10 3.66 -11.89
CA PHE A 97 7.52 3.73 -11.53
C PHE A 97 8.42 3.50 -12.75
N VAL A 98 8.11 2.52 -13.60
CA VAL A 98 8.84 2.25 -14.84
C VAL A 98 8.72 3.43 -15.81
N ALA A 99 7.51 3.97 -15.99
CA ALA A 99 7.28 5.08 -16.92
C ALA A 99 7.88 6.42 -16.45
N ASN A 100 8.13 6.58 -15.15
CA ASN A 100 8.57 7.83 -14.53
C ASN A 100 9.91 7.67 -13.79
N TYR A 101 10.70 6.66 -14.17
CA TYR A 101 11.90 6.26 -13.43
C TYR A 101 12.90 7.41 -13.25
N ASP A 102 13.03 8.29 -14.24
CA ASP A 102 13.96 9.42 -14.20
C ASP A 102 13.62 10.44 -13.12
N ILE A 103 12.32 10.70 -12.91
CA ILE A 103 11.81 11.71 -11.98
C ILE A 103 11.38 11.12 -10.63
N ALA A 104 11.27 9.79 -10.53
CA ALA A 104 10.95 9.12 -9.28
C ALA A 104 12.06 9.38 -8.24
N ARG A 105 11.66 9.59 -6.98
CA ARG A 105 12.62 9.70 -5.87
C ARG A 105 13.34 8.37 -5.69
N LYS A 106 14.65 8.36 -5.92
CA LYS A 106 15.55 7.22 -5.75
C LYS A 106 16.44 7.46 -4.54
N LEU A 107 16.93 6.39 -3.91
CA LEU A 107 18.03 6.51 -2.95
C LEU A 107 19.26 6.96 -3.74
N CYS A 108 19.96 8.02 -3.30
CA CYS A 108 21.21 8.45 -3.93
C CYS A 108 22.24 7.31 -3.89
N ASP A 109 23.02 7.19 -4.96
CA ASP A 109 24.09 6.20 -5.18
C ASP A 109 25.28 6.28 -4.18
N GLU A 110 25.21 7.08 -3.11
CA GLU A 110 26.32 7.27 -2.16
C GLU A 110 26.38 6.25 -1.01
N ALA A 111 25.51 5.22 -1.00
CA ALA A 111 25.50 4.20 0.06
C ALA A 111 26.18 2.87 -0.33
N LEU A 112 26.78 2.78 -1.53
CA LEU A 112 27.38 1.54 -2.05
C LEU A 112 28.82 1.74 -2.61
N SER A 113 29.57 2.72 -2.11
CA SER A 113 31.03 2.81 -2.31
C SER A 113 31.80 2.41 -1.05
#